data_AF-A0A2C9KMJ0-F1
#
_entry.id   AF-A0A2C9KMJ0-F1
#
_cell.length_a   1.000
_cell.length_b   1.000
_cell.length_c   1.000
_cell.angle_alpha   90.00
_cell.angle_beta   90.00
_cell.angle_gamma   90.00
#
_symmetry.space_group_name_H-M   'P 1'
#
loop_
_entity.id
_entity.type
_entity.pdbx_description
1 polymer ?
#
loop_
_entity_poly.entity_id
_entity_poly.type
_entity_poly.pdbx_seq_one_letter_code
_entity_poly.pdbx_strand_id
1 'polypeptide(L)'
;MTLPRKYLDLYLTHLSYMNERTQRSEVCFDATKAAMKYAVDMMYAKEYFHQDSKVVILNMLRQLQTVMDLRLDANDWMDTKTKMAAQDK
;
A
#
# COMPACT_ATOMS: atom_id res chain seq x y z
N MET A 1 -27.37 17.25 13.72
CA MET A 1 -28.23 16.18 13.16
C MET A 1 -27.85 14.89 13.86
N THR A 2 -28.58 14.52 14.92
CA THR A 2 -28.30 13.29 15.68
C THR A 2 -28.93 12.11 14.95
N LEU A 3 -28.13 11.10 14.64
CA LEU A 3 -28.62 9.86 14.03
C LEU A 3 -29.73 9.26 14.93
N PRO A 4 -30.90 8.91 14.37
CA PRO A 4 -31.96 8.28 15.14
C PRO A 4 -31.45 6.98 15.79
N ARG A 5 -31.84 6.74 17.05
CA ARG A 5 -31.33 5.66 17.93
C ARG A 5 -31.27 4.28 17.25
N LYS A 6 -32.29 3.96 16.43
CA LYS A 6 -32.36 2.72 15.64
C LYS A 6 -31.15 2.50 14.72
N TYR A 7 -30.59 3.54 14.14
CA TYR A 7 -29.40 3.44 13.28
C TYR A 7 -28.12 3.23 14.09
N LEU A 8 -28.04 3.81 15.29
CA LEU A 8 -26.95 3.57 16.22
C LEU A 8 -26.96 2.11 16.69
N ASP A 9 -28.13 1.59 17.06
CA ASP A 9 -28.29 0.20 17.49
C ASP A 9 -27.93 -0.79 16.38
N LEU A 10 -28.35 -0.53 15.14
CA LEU A 10 -27.97 -1.33 13.97
C LEU A 10 -26.45 -1.31 13.72
N TYR A 11 -25.83 -0.14 13.84
CA TYR A 11 -24.39 0.03 13.67
C TYR A 11 -23.60 -0.75 14.74
N LEU A 12 -24.00 -0.64 16.01
CA LEU A 12 -23.39 -1.38 17.11
C LEU A 12 -23.55 -2.89 16.95
N THR A 13 -24.71 -3.35 16.48
CA THR A 13 -24.97 -4.77 16.21
C THR A 13 -24.08 -5.28 15.08
N HIS A 14 -23.91 -4.49 14.02
CA HIS A 14 -23.00 -4.81 12.92
C HIS A 14 -21.54 -4.90 13.38
N LEU A 15 -21.09 -3.93 14.19
CA LEU A 15 -19.73 -3.97 14.77
C LEU A 15 -19.51 -5.18 15.69
N SER A 16 -20.50 -5.53 16.53
CA SER A 16 -20.44 -6.73 17.38
C SER A 16 -20.28 -8.00 16.54
N TYR A 17 -21.11 -8.14 15.51
CA TYR A 17 -21.07 -9.29 14.60
C TYR A 17 -19.75 -9.41 13.83
N MET A 18 -19.18 -8.27 13.42
CA MET A 18 -17.86 -8.27 12.77
C MET A 18 -16.75 -8.65 13.77
N ASN A 19 -16.80 -8.13 15.00
CA ASN A 19 -15.81 -8.45 16.05
C ASN A 19 -15.89 -9.90 16.53
N GLU A 20 -17.07 -10.52 16.54
CA GLU A 20 -17.24 -11.94 16.87
C GLU A 20 -16.65 -12.86 15.80
N ARG A 21 -16.55 -12.39 14.55
CA ARG A 21 -16.00 -13.13 13.42
C ARG A 21 -14.50 -12.96 13.24
N THR A 22 -13.93 -11.86 13.72
CA THR A 22 -12.48 -11.64 13.63
C THR A 22 -11.77 -12.60 14.57
N GLN A 23 -10.83 -13.37 14.02
CA GLN A 23 -10.08 -14.33 14.81
C GLN A 23 -9.22 -13.59 15.84
N ARG A 24 -9.17 -14.05 17.09
CA ARG A 24 -8.37 -13.36 18.14
C ARG A 24 -6.90 -13.17 17.75
N SER A 25 -6.32 -14.14 17.02
CA SER A 25 -4.97 -14.05 16.47
C SER A 25 -4.79 -12.91 15.49
N GLU A 26 -5.77 -12.63 14.63
CA GLU A 26 -5.74 -11.51 13.69
C GLU A 26 -5.73 -10.18 14.44
N VAL A 27 -6.60 -10.04 15.46
CA VAL A 27 -6.65 -8.83 16.31
C VAL A 27 -5.32 -8.60 17.02
N CYS A 28 -4.74 -9.66 17.61
CA CYS A 28 -3.44 -9.56 18.26
C CYS A 28 -2.34 -9.22 17.25
N PHE A 29 -2.33 -9.85 16.07
CA PHE A 29 -1.35 -9.57 15.03
C PHE A 29 -1.43 -8.11 14.56
N ASP A 30 -2.62 -7.60 14.30
CA ASP A 30 -2.83 -6.22 13.86
C ASP A 30 -2.39 -5.22 14.93
N ALA A 31 -2.72 -5.46 16.20
CA ALA A 31 -2.28 -4.64 17.31
C ALA A 31 -0.75 -4.62 17.44
N THR A 32 -0.10 -5.79 17.36
CA THR A 32 1.37 -5.89 17.39
C THR A 32 2.01 -5.22 16.19
N LYS A 33 1.48 -5.41 14.99
CA LYS A 33 1.97 -4.76 13.76
C LYS A 33 1.81 -3.25 13.82
N ALA A 34 0.73 -2.74 14.41
CA ALA A 34 0.53 -1.30 14.59
C ALA A 34 1.58 -0.69 15.55
N ALA A 35 1.91 -1.39 16.64
CA ALA A 35 2.89 -0.93 17.63
C ALA A 35 4.35 -1.14 17.19
N MET A 36 4.65 -2.23 16.49
CA MET A 36 6.01 -2.70 16.20
C MET A 36 6.23 -3.02 14.72
N LYS A 37 5.67 -2.17 13.84
CA LYS A 37 5.63 -2.40 12.38
C LYS A 37 6.95 -2.88 11.78
N TYR A 38 8.03 -2.13 12.00
CA TYR A 38 9.32 -2.45 11.39
C TYR A 38 9.92 -3.76 11.91
N ALA A 39 9.71 -4.11 13.18
CA ALA A 39 10.21 -5.36 13.74
C ALA A 39 9.49 -6.56 13.10
N VAL A 40 8.15 -6.51 13.01
CA VAL A 40 7.34 -7.55 12.37
C VAL A 40 7.69 -7.68 10.89
N ASP A 41 7.81 -6.56 10.17
CA ASP A 41 8.18 -6.55 8.75
C ASP A 41 9.59 -7.12 8.52
N MET A 42 10.56 -6.81 9.39
CA MET A 42 11.92 -7.34 9.30
C MET A 42 11.97 -8.84 9.58
N MET A 43 11.21 -9.33 10.56
CA MET A 43 11.08 -10.75 10.83
C MET A 43 10.53 -11.49 9.60
N TYR A 44 9.48 -10.95 8.98
CA TYR A 44 8.91 -11.51 7.75
C TYR A 44 9.92 -11.52 6.60
N ALA A 45 10.59 -10.39 6.36
CA ALA A 45 11.56 -10.28 5.28
C ALA A 45 12.74 -11.25 5.46
N LYS A 46 13.24 -11.40 6.70
CA LYS A 46 14.34 -12.32 6.98
C LYS A 46 13.99 -13.77 6.67
N GLU A 47 12.76 -14.19 6.95
CA GLU A 47 12.34 -15.57 6.81
C GLU A 47 11.85 -15.91 5.39
N TYR A 48 11.09 -15.00 4.77
CA TYR A 48 10.32 -15.29 3.56
C TYR A 48 10.74 -14.48 2.33
N PHE A 49 11.58 -13.45 2.47
CA PHE A 49 11.97 -12.61 1.34
C PHE A 49 13.35 -13.00 0.79
N HIS A 50 13.35 -13.67 -0.36
CA HIS A 50 14.57 -13.98 -1.09
C HIS A 50 15.20 -12.73 -1.71
N GLN A 51 16.51 -12.55 -1.52
CA GLN A 51 17.23 -11.37 -2.00
C GLN A 51 17.18 -11.23 -3.53
N ASP A 52 17.10 -12.33 -4.28
CA ASP A 52 17.00 -12.31 -5.74
C ASP A 52 15.71 -11.64 -6.22
N SER A 53 14.61 -11.78 -5.46
CA SER A 53 13.35 -11.09 -5.75
C SER A 53 13.52 -9.57 -5.73
N LYS A 54 14.40 -9.04 -4.86
CA LYS A 54 14.74 -7.61 -4.85
C LYS A 54 15.40 -7.18 -6.16
N VAL A 55 16.36 -7.97 -6.65
CA VAL A 55 17.09 -7.67 -7.89
C VAL A 55 16.13 -7.66 -9.08
N VAL A 56 15.25 -8.64 -9.16
CA VAL A 56 14.23 -8.75 -10.23
C VAL A 56 13.32 -7.52 -10.24
N ILE A 57 12.74 -7.15 -9.10
CA ILE A 57 11.82 -6.00 -9.01
C ILE A 57 12.55 -4.70 -9.33
N LEU A 58 13.78 -4.51 -8.85
CA LEU A 58 14.57 -3.30 -9.17
C LEU A 58 14.93 -3.21 -10.66
N ASN A 59 15.16 -4.33 -11.34
CA ASN A 59 15.35 -4.35 -12.78
C ASN A 59 14.06 -3.95 -13.51
N MET A 60 12.90 -4.50 -13.10
CA MET A 60 11.60 -4.14 -13.68
C MET A 60 11.29 -2.65 -13.49
N LEU A 61 11.54 -2.11 -12.29
CA LEU A 61 11.32 -0.70 -12.00
C LEU A 61 12.16 0.20 -12.92
N ARG A 62 13.44 -0.13 -13.11
CA ARG A 62 14.31 0.60 -14.04
C ARG A 62 13.80 0.55 -15.47
N GLN A 63 13.33 -0.61 -15.93
CA GLN A 63 12.74 -0.73 -17.27
C GLN A 63 11.48 0.14 -17.42
N LEU A 64 10.62 0.19 -16.40
CA LEU A 64 9.44 1.04 -16.40
C LEU A 64 9.81 2.53 -16.45
N GLN A 65 10.81 2.96 -15.68
CA GLN A 65 11.34 4.32 -15.72
C GLN A 65 11.85 4.68 -17.12
N THR A 66 12.67 3.82 -17.73
CA THR A 66 13.16 4.04 -19.10
C THR A 66 12.02 4.14 -20.12
N VAL A 67 10.99 3.29 -20.02
CA VAL A 67 9.82 3.37 -20.93
C VAL A 67 9.04 4.65 -20.70
N MET A 68 8.95 5.14 -19.46
CA MET A 68 8.31 6.42 -19.14
C MET A 68 9.07 7.58 -19.79
N ASP A 69 10.39 7.61 -19.69
CA ASP A 69 11.23 8.65 -20.32
C ASP A 69 11.04 8.68 -21.84
N LEU A 70 11.09 7.51 -22.48
CA LEU A 70 10.85 7.38 -23.93
C LEU A 70 9.46 7.88 -24.33
N ARG A 71 8.45 7.64 -23.49
CA ARG A 71 7.08 8.13 -23.74
C ARG A 71 6.97 9.64 -23.57
N LEU A 72 7.66 10.22 -22.58
CA LEU A 72 7.70 11.67 -22.39
C LEU A 72 8.39 12.37 -23.57
N ASP A 73 9.48 11.79 -24.07
CA ASP A 73 10.19 12.32 -25.24
C ASP A 73 9.31 12.31 -26.50
N ALA A 74 8.66 11.18 -26.78
CA ALA A 74 7.76 11.01 -27.93
C ALA A 74 6.42 11.74 -27.81
N ASN A 75 6.19 12.46 -26.72
CA ASN A 75 4.90 13.07 -26.45
C ASN A 75 4.70 14.42 -27.17
N ASP A 76 3.86 14.49 -28.18
CA ASP A 76 3.72 15.72 -28.98
C ASP A 76 2.89 16.83 -28.33
N TRP A 77 2.13 16.55 -27.26
CA TRP A 77 1.25 17.56 -26.65
C TRP A 77 1.93 18.40 -25.56
N MET A 78 3.09 17.99 -25.06
CA MET A 78 3.85 18.72 -24.03
C MET A 78 4.95 19.58 -24.66
N ASP A 79 5.11 20.79 -24.15
CA ASP A 79 6.27 21.62 -24.47
C ASP A 79 7.54 21.08 -23.80
N THR A 80 8.71 21.43 -24.37
CA THR A 80 10.01 20.92 -23.94
C THR A 80 10.30 21.19 -22.46
N LYS A 81 9.91 22.36 -21.94
CA LYS A 81 10.16 22.71 -20.54
C LYS A 81 9.36 21.82 -19.60
N THR A 82 8.10 21.53 -19.93
CA THR A 82 7.26 20.61 -19.16
C THR A 82 7.76 19.17 -19.23
N LYS A 83 8.25 18.70 -20.39
CA LYS A 83 8.87 17.37 -20.52
C LYS A 83 10.09 17.21 -19.61
N MET A 84 11.00 18.18 -19.62
CA MET A 84 12.19 18.17 -18.76
C MET A 84 11.82 18.14 -17.28
N ALA A 85 10.80 18.91 -16.87
CA ALA A 85 10.31 18.90 -15.50
C ALA A 85 9.61 17.58 -15.11
N ALA A 86 9.09 16.83 -16.08
CA ALA A 86 8.49 15.51 -15.88
C ALA A 86 9.54 14.39 -15.78
N GLN A 87 10.68 14.52 -16.47
CA GLN A 87 11.81 13.57 -16.39
C GLN A 87 12.62 13.68 -15.10
N ASP A 88 12.64 14.87 -14.48
CA ASP A 88 13.33 15.09 -13.19
C ASP A 88 12.58 14.50 -11.98
N LYS A 89 11.30 14.15 -12.15
CA LYS A 89 10.42 13.63 -11.08
C LYS A 89 10.26 12.12 -11.11
#